data_AF-A0A5C6VLZ9-F1
#
_entry.id   AF-A0A5C6VLZ9-F1
#
_cell.length_a   1.000
_cell.length_b   1.000
_cell.length_c   1.000
_cell.angle_alpha   90.00
_cell.angle_beta   90.00
_cell.angle_gamma   90.00
#
_symmetry.space_group_name_H-M   'P 1'
#
loop_
_entity.id
_entity.type
_entity.pdbx_description
1 polymer ?
#
loop_
_entity_poly.entity_id
_entity_poly.type
_entity_poly.pdbx_seq_one_letter_code
_entity_poly.pdbx_strand_id
1 'polypeptide(L)' 'MDNLEITHMIIDDDFNGEESVTTDFTHNHKDYSITFKKSDLEVVNTWLFEEETSLPANLSENMIEFLREEVKKNI' A
#
# COMPACT_ATOMS: atom_id res chain seq x y z
N MET A 1 8.12 8.19 14.39
CA MET A 1 7.67 7.70 13.07
C MET A 1 6.76 8.77 12.55
N ASP A 2 7.34 9.76 11.92
CA ASP A 2 6.66 11.01 11.59
C ASP A 2 5.59 10.77 10.51
N ASN A 3 4.34 11.08 10.87
CA ASN A 3 3.15 11.23 10.01
C ASN A 3 3.01 10.22 8.86
N LEU A 4 2.94 8.92 9.16
CA LEU A 4 2.34 7.96 8.23
C LEU A 4 0.87 7.81 8.59
N GLU A 5 -0.02 8.10 7.65
CA GLU A 5 -1.47 7.99 7.82
C GLU A 5 -2.05 7.19 6.66
N ILE A 6 -2.70 6.06 6.96
CA ILE A 6 -3.43 5.30 5.95
C ILE A 6 -4.72 6.06 5.65
N THR A 7 -4.90 6.47 4.41
CA THR A 7 -6.06 7.24 3.97
C THR A 7 -7.14 6.32 3.42
N HIS A 8 -6.75 5.27 2.67
CA HIS A 8 -7.67 4.28 2.12
C HIS A 8 -7.08 2.89 2.12
N MET A 9 -7.95 1.89 2.21
CA MET A 9 -7.62 0.48 2.01
C MET A 9 -8.70 -0.14 1.13
N ILE A 10 -8.28 -0.76 0.04
CA ILE A 10 -9.14 -1.40 -0.95
C ILE A 10 -8.75 -2.88 -0.97
N ILE A 11 -9.70 -3.74 -0.60
CA ILE A 11 -9.54 -5.20 -0.65
C ILE A 11 -10.24 -5.66 -1.92
N ASP A 12 -9.47 -6.20 -2.86
CA ASP A 12 -9.94 -6.79 -4.10
C ASP A 12 -9.99 -8.32 -3.96
N ASP A 13 -11.20 -8.82 -3.74
CA ASP A 13 -11.57 -10.23 -3.58
C ASP A 13 -11.97 -10.87 -4.93
N ASP A 14 -11.33 -10.50 -6.05
CA ASP A 14 -11.70 -11.01 -7.36
C ASP A 14 -11.75 -12.54 -7.38
N PHE A 15 -12.98 -13.08 -7.49
CA PHE A 15 -13.28 -14.51 -7.38
C PHE A 15 -12.60 -15.37 -8.47
N ASN A 16 -12.13 -14.74 -9.55
CA ASN A 16 -11.51 -15.39 -10.70
C ASN A 16 -10.07 -14.89 -10.97
N GLY A 17 -9.49 -14.09 -10.06
CA GLY A 17 -8.22 -13.39 -10.26
C GLY A 17 -7.21 -13.58 -9.12
N GLU A 18 -6.14 -12.79 -9.14
CA GLU A 18 -5.18 -12.70 -8.04
C GLU A 18 -5.68 -11.65 -7.05
N GLU A 19 -6.20 -12.09 -5.91
CA GLU A 19 -6.69 -11.20 -4.86
C GLU A 19 -5.59 -10.25 -4.39
N SER A 20 -5.93 -8.98 -4.22
CA SER A 20 -4.96 -7.95 -3.83
C SER A 20 -5.51 -6.99 -2.81
N VAL A 21 -4.63 -6.39 -2.02
CA VAL A 21 -4.96 -5.32 -1.08
C VAL A 21 -4.15 -4.10 -1.46
N THR A 22 -4.83 -3.04 -1.88
CA THR A 22 -4.18 -1.75 -2.15
C THR A 22 -4.41 -0.83 -0.98
N THR A 23 -3.32 -0.27 -0.45
CA THR A 23 -3.34 0.67 0.68
C THR A 23 -2.79 2.00 0.20
N ASP A 24 -3.59 3.05 0.35
CA ASP A 24 -3.16 4.42 0.09
C ASP A 24 -2.84 5.10 1.41
N PHE A 25 -1.71 5.80 1.44
CA PHE A 25 -1.22 6.44 2.66
C PHE A 25 -0.45 7.71 2.37
N THR A 26 -0.52 8.66 3.28
CA THR A 26 0.25 9.90 3.21
C THR A 26 1.46 9.79 4.14
N HIS A 27 2.63 10.17 3.64
CA HIS A 27 3.86 10.26 4.44
C HIS A 27 4.68 11.48 4.00
N ASN A 28 5.11 12.32 4.94
CA ASN A 28 5.86 13.56 4.65
C ASN A 28 5.18 14.49 3.61
N HIS A 29 3.85 14.64 3.68
CA HIS A 29 3.03 15.41 2.73
C HIS A 29 3.05 14.89 1.29
N LYS A 30 3.41 13.61 1.11
CA LYS A 30 3.35 12.92 -0.17
C LYS A 30 2.39 11.75 -0.07
N ASP A 31 1.62 11.53 -1.14
CA ASP A 31 0.66 10.45 -1.20
C ASP A 31 1.26 9.24 -1.91
N TYR A 32 1.11 8.08 -1.29
CA TYR A 32 1.65 6.83 -1.76
C TYR A 32 0.53 5.80 -1.89
N SER A 33 0.77 4.84 -2.77
CA SER A 33 -0.04 3.62 -2.86
C SER A 33 0.87 2.41 -2.86
N ILE A 34 0.45 1.37 -2.17
CA ILE A 34 1.12 0.07 -2.15
C ILE A 34 0.09 -1.02 -2.36
N THR A 35 0.37 -1.91 -3.29
CA THR A 35 -0.47 -3.07 -3.56
C THR A 35 0.25 -4.32 -3.08
N PHE A 36 -0.45 -5.10 -2.26
CA PHE A 36 -0.03 -6.39 -1.78
C PHE A 36 -0.84 -7.49 -2.46
N LYS A 37 -0.22 -8.63 -2.71
CA LYS A 37 -0.93 -9.86 -3.02
C LYS A 37 -1.58 -10.38 -1.74
N LYS A 38 -2.89 -10.62 -1.74
CA LYS A 38 -3.61 -10.93 -0.50
C LYS A 38 -3.18 -12.27 0.12
N SER A 39 -2.76 -13.24 -0.71
CA SER A 39 -2.40 -14.59 -0.26
C SER A 39 -1.18 -14.65 0.68
N ASP A 40 -0.17 -13.81 0.44
CA ASP A 40 1.12 -13.83 1.17
C ASP A 40 1.61 -12.43 1.58
N LEU A 41 0.91 -11.38 1.17
CA LEU A 41 1.26 -9.98 1.38
C LEU A 41 2.65 -9.63 0.80
N GLU A 42 3.00 -10.27 -0.29
CA GLU A 42 4.08 -9.84 -1.17
C GLU A 42 3.72 -8.51 -1.82
N VAL A 43 4.68 -7.60 -1.91
CA VAL A 43 4.50 -6.30 -2.55
C VAL A 43 4.49 -6.50 -4.07
N VAL A 44 3.36 -6.20 -4.70
CA VAL A 44 3.19 -6.26 -6.16
C VAL A 44 3.72 -4.98 -6.80
N ASN A 45 3.34 -3.82 -6.25
CA ASN A 45 3.76 -2.51 -6.74
C ASN A 45 3.67 -1.44 -5.66
N THR A 46 4.45 -0.38 -5.86
CA THR A 46 4.40 0.83 -5.02
C THR A 46 4.46 2.06 -5.91
N TRP A 47 3.66 3.06 -5.57
CA TRP A 47 3.50 4.30 -6.31
C TRP A 47 3.59 5.50 -5.37
N LEU A 48 4.14 6.58 -5.90
CA LEU A 48 4.14 7.92 -5.31
C LEU A 48 3.36 8.82 -6.27
N PHE A 49 2.37 9.54 -5.74
CA PHE A 49 1.59 10.50 -6.49
C PHE A 49 2.16 11.90 -6.28
N GLU A 50 2.60 12.54 -7.36
CA GLU A 50 3.10 13.92 -7.37
C GLU A 50 2.55 14.66 -8.59
N GLU A 51 1.97 15.84 -8.36
CA GLU A 51 1.57 16.81 -9.40
C GLU A 51 0.92 16.16 -10.65
N GLU A 52 -0.10 15.33 -10.41
CA GLU A 52 -0.89 14.62 -11.44
C GLU A 52 -0.20 13.42 -12.11
N THR A 53 0.95 12.99 -11.61
CA THR A 53 1.67 11.80 -12.11
C THR A 53 1.86 10.75 -11.02
N SER A 54 1.92 9.49 -11.43
CA SER A 54 2.28 8.36 -10.57
C SER A 54 3.66 7.83 -10.94
N LEU A 55 4.59 7.88 -9.99
CA LEU A 55 5.95 7.38 -10.16
C LEU A 55 6.15 6.13 -9.31
N PRO A 56 6.93 5.13 -9.76
CA PRO A 56 7.29 4.00 -8.91
C PRO A 56 7.96 4.51 -7.62
N ALA A 57 7.43 4.12 -6.48
CA ALA A 57 8.00 4.51 -5.19
C ALA A 57 9.07 3.52 -4.74
N ASN A 58 10.01 4.00 -3.94
CA ASN A 58 10.89 3.13 -3.17
C ASN A 58 10.58 3.34 -1.70
N LEU A 59 9.85 2.39 -1.11
CA LEU A 59 9.49 2.41 0.29
C LEU A 59 10.54 1.66 1.10
N SER A 60 10.90 2.21 2.26
CA SER A 60 11.79 1.51 3.19
C SER A 60 11.13 0.24 3.72
N GLU A 61 11.93 -0.80 3.97
CA GLU A 61 11.45 -2.08 4.53
C GLU A 61 10.60 -1.90 5.80
N ASN A 62 11.02 -1.03 6.72
CA ASN A 62 10.26 -0.73 7.95
C ASN A 62 8.83 -0.22 7.67
N MET A 63 8.65 0.56 6.60
CA MET A 63 7.35 1.11 6.22
C MET A 63 6.48 0.01 5.61
N ILE A 64 7.07 -0.83 4.76
CA ILE A 64 6.39 -1.99 4.17
C ILE A 64 5.93 -2.95 5.26
N GLU A 65 6.79 -3.27 6.24
CA GLU A 65 6.41 -4.14 7.35
C GLU A 65 5.28 -3.54 8.20
N PHE A 66 5.33 -2.25 8.51
CA PHE A 66 4.24 -1.57 9.22
C PHE A 66 2.91 -1.68 8.44
N LEU A 67 2.91 -1.35 7.14
CA LEU A 67 1.73 -1.42 6.29
C LEU A 67 1.20 -2.84 6.17
N ARG A 68 2.10 -3.84 6.10
CA ARG A 68 1.74 -5.25 6.10
C ARG A 68 1.03 -5.65 7.40
N GLU A 69 1.52 -5.21 8.55
CA GLU A 69 0.86 -5.47 9.84
C GLU A 69 -0.53 -4.81 9.90
N GLU A 70 -0.69 -3.60 9.36
CA GLU A 70 -1.99 -2.93 9.28
C GLU A 70 -2.97 -3.66 8.34
N VAL A 71 -2.51 -4.11 7.17
CA VAL A 71 -3.33 -4.92 6.25
C VAL A 71 -3.77 -6.23 6.91
N LYS A 72 -2.86 -6.94 7.60
CA LYS A 72 -3.17 -8.20 8.32
C LYS A 72 -4.27 -8.06 9.38
N LYS A 73 -4.46 -6.87 9.95
CA LYS A 73 -5.52 -6.63 10.94
C LYS A 73 -6.90 -6.46 10.32
N ASN A 74 -6.96 -6.19 9.01
CA ASN A 74 -8.17 -5.86 8.27
C ASN A 74 -8.63 -6.97 7.31
N ILE A 75 -7.87 -8.06 7.16
CA ILE A 75 -8.21 -9.25 6.35
C ILE A 75 -8.42 -10.50 7.21
#